data_AF-A0A645H032-F1
#
_entry.id   AF-A0A645H032-F1
#
_cell.length_a   1.000
_cell.length_b   1.000
_cell.length_c   1.000
_cell.angle_alpha   90.00
_cell.angle_beta   90.00
_cell.angle_gamma   90.00
#
_symmetry.space_group_name_H-M   'P 1'
#
loop_
_entity.id
_entity.type
_entity.pdbx_description
1 polymer ?
#
loop_
_entity_poly.entity_id
_entity_poly.type
_entity_poly.pdbx_seq_one_letter_code
_entity_poly.pdbx_strand_id
1 'polypeptide(L)'
;MDMGEDWEWILNISMIDKSLLRNYIGFNIASKIMPYTPQVKFCEVIMKNGTKNMYKGVYLIMESIKQGSSRINIAEYDQHFVSTSYILRRDRFDEDGIMLNNYGTQAQITEGFLDIKYPTKNKITDRTIQYIEDDISEFEKIIYSKDPNVFLTYSEHINKQSFLDYFIINEFFANYRG
;
A
#
# COMPACT_ATOMS: atom_id res chain seq x y z
N MET A 1 -8.27 21.09 -6.35
CA MET A 1 -8.30 20.31 -5.08
C MET A 1 -6.85 20.12 -4.66
N ASP A 2 -6.52 20.29 -3.37
CA ASP A 2 -5.13 20.21 -2.86
C ASP A 2 -4.48 18.80 -2.84
N MET A 3 -5.01 17.83 -3.61
CA MET A 3 -4.68 16.39 -3.54
C MET A 3 -3.77 15.90 -4.70
N GLY A 4 -3.09 16.83 -5.38
CA GLY A 4 -2.35 16.54 -6.61
C GLY A 4 -3.25 16.16 -7.80
N GLU A 5 -2.77 16.39 -9.02
CA GLU A 5 -3.49 15.97 -10.22
C GLU A 5 -3.29 14.48 -10.48
N ASP A 6 -4.39 13.77 -10.76
CA ASP A 6 -4.39 12.37 -11.15
C ASP A 6 -5.72 12.00 -11.83
N TRP A 7 -5.70 10.94 -12.63
CA TRP A 7 -6.88 10.39 -13.30
C TRP A 7 -7.53 9.25 -12.51
N GLU A 8 -6.83 8.68 -11.52
CA GLU A 8 -7.30 7.53 -10.74
C GLU A 8 -7.47 7.89 -9.26
N TRP A 9 -8.69 7.70 -8.78
CA TRP A 9 -9.11 8.02 -7.42
C TRP A 9 -9.94 6.88 -6.86
N ILE A 10 -9.88 6.69 -5.54
CA ILE A 10 -10.69 5.70 -4.86
C ILE A 10 -11.90 6.41 -4.26
N LEU A 11 -13.10 5.94 -4.61
CA LEU A 11 -14.35 6.36 -3.96
C LEU A 11 -14.72 5.35 -2.88
N ASN A 12 -14.51 5.75 -1.63
CA ASN A 12 -14.79 4.92 -0.47
C ASN A 12 -16.14 5.29 0.14
N ILE A 13 -16.98 4.27 0.34
CA ILE A 13 -18.14 4.34 1.22
C ILE A 13 -18.08 3.19 2.22
N SER A 14 -17.84 3.52 3.49
CA SER A 14 -17.86 2.52 4.56
C SER A 14 -19.29 2.40 5.08
N MET A 15 -20.06 1.45 4.53
CA MET A 15 -21.43 1.19 5.01
C MET A 15 -21.46 0.68 6.47
N ILE A 16 -20.35 0.13 6.95
CA ILE A 16 -20.18 -0.35 8.33
C ILE A 16 -19.95 0.83 9.29
N ASP A 17 -19.25 1.87 8.84
CA ASP A 17 -19.06 3.10 9.61
C ASP A 17 -20.24 4.05 9.45
N LYS A 18 -21.20 3.96 10.37
CA LYS A 18 -22.37 4.85 10.40
C LYS A 18 -22.02 6.34 10.51
N SER A 19 -20.81 6.68 10.98
CA SER A 19 -20.38 8.09 11.07
C SER A 19 -19.81 8.61 9.75
N LEU A 20 -19.31 7.73 8.87
CA LEU A 20 -18.46 8.05 7.72
C LEU A 20 -17.15 8.80 8.06
N LEU A 21 -16.84 8.98 9.35
CA LEU A 21 -15.73 9.81 9.82
C LEU A 21 -14.48 9.01 10.18
N ARG A 22 -14.57 7.70 10.42
CA ARG A 22 -13.42 6.93 10.95
C ARG A 22 -12.22 6.98 10.01
N ASN A 23 -12.45 6.69 8.71
CA ASN A 23 -11.40 6.77 7.70
C ASN A 23 -10.92 8.21 7.53
N TYR A 24 -11.85 9.18 7.50
CA TYR A 24 -11.49 10.60 7.36
C TYR A 24 -10.55 11.05 8.48
N ILE A 25 -10.90 10.78 9.74
CA ILE A 25 -10.11 11.14 10.92
C ILE A 25 -8.77 10.38 10.91
N GLY A 26 -8.80 9.07 10.63
CA GLY A 26 -7.61 8.23 10.53
C GLY A 26 -6.57 8.78 9.57
N PHE A 27 -6.95 8.99 8.29
CA PHE A 27 -6.05 9.52 7.27
C PHE A 27 -5.60 10.96 7.57
N ASN A 28 -6.48 11.83 8.09
CA ASN A 28 -6.10 13.21 8.37
C ASN A 28 -5.13 13.34 9.56
N ILE A 29 -5.25 12.49 10.58
CA ILE A 29 -4.30 12.46 11.69
C ILE A 29 -3.00 11.77 11.27
N ALA A 30 -3.10 10.62 10.59
CA ALA A 30 -1.95 9.90 10.09
C ALA A 30 -1.08 10.77 9.16
N SER A 31 -1.68 11.61 8.30
CA SER A 31 -0.92 12.53 7.43
C SER A 31 -0.12 13.60 8.18
N LYS A 32 -0.36 13.83 9.47
CA LYS A 32 0.47 14.73 10.30
C LYS A 32 1.75 14.07 10.80
N ILE A 33 1.82 12.75 10.75
CA ILE A 33 2.92 11.94 11.29
C ILE A 33 3.63 11.18 10.16
N MET A 34 2.86 10.57 9.26
CA MET A 34 3.34 9.80 8.11
C MET A 34 3.07 10.57 6.81
N PRO A 35 4.10 11.20 6.19
CA PRO A 35 3.95 12.03 5.00
C PRO A 35 3.41 11.29 3.76
N TYR A 36 3.53 9.96 3.73
CA TYR A 36 3.07 9.10 2.64
C TYR A 36 1.60 8.65 2.81
N THR A 37 0.87 9.20 3.79
CA THR A 37 -0.54 8.89 4.00
C THR A 37 -1.40 9.48 2.86
N PRO A 38 -2.26 8.69 2.19
CA PRO A 38 -3.16 9.19 1.16
C PRO A 38 -4.06 10.32 1.69
N GLN A 39 -4.16 11.41 0.92
CA GLN A 39 -5.12 12.46 1.25
C GLN A 39 -6.56 12.01 0.95
N VAL A 40 -7.49 12.50 1.78
CA VAL A 40 -8.90 12.18 1.65
C VAL A 40 -9.79 13.42 1.80
N LYS A 41 -10.88 13.49 1.01
CA LYS A 41 -11.88 14.56 1.09
C LYS A 41 -13.29 13.99 0.90
N PHE A 42 -14.29 14.64 1.47
CA PHE A 42 -15.67 14.28 1.19
C PHE A 42 -16.11 14.82 -0.18
N CYS A 43 -16.89 14.04 -0.91
CA CYS A 43 -17.51 14.44 -2.17
C CYS A 43 -18.94 13.89 -2.27
N GLU A 44 -19.80 14.61 -2.96
CA GLU A 44 -21.12 14.14 -3.34
C GLU A 44 -21.07 13.42 -4.69
N VAL A 45 -21.65 12.22 -4.76
CA VAL A 45 -21.67 11.44 -6.00
C VAL A 45 -23.03 11.56 -6.67
N ILE A 46 -23.01 12.00 -7.93
CA ILE A 46 -24.19 12.10 -8.79
C ILE A 46 -23.92 11.26 -10.04
N MET A 47 -24.77 10.27 -10.28
CA MET A 47 -24.63 9.35 -11.41
C MET A 47 -25.70 9.64 -12.46
N LYS A 48 -25.26 9.89 -13.70
CA LYS A 48 -26.16 10.05 -14.84
C LYS A 48 -26.63 8.67 -15.32
N ASN A 49 -27.94 8.50 -15.46
CA ASN A 49 -28.57 7.32 -16.05
C ASN A 49 -29.58 7.78 -17.10
N GLY A 50 -29.19 7.65 -18.38
CA GLY A 50 -29.92 8.24 -19.50
C GLY A 50 -29.99 9.77 -19.36
N THR A 51 -31.21 10.30 -19.24
CA THR A 51 -31.48 11.73 -19.05
C THR A 51 -31.61 12.14 -17.58
N LYS A 52 -31.59 11.19 -16.64
CA LYS A 52 -31.79 11.46 -15.21
C LYS A 52 -30.45 11.53 -14.48
N ASN A 53 -30.35 12.44 -13.52
CA ASN A 53 -29.26 12.49 -12.55
C ASN A 53 -29.76 11.84 -11.24
N MET A 54 -29.06 10.81 -10.78
CA MET A 54 -29.39 10.11 -9.54
C MET A 54 -28.32 10.43 -8.50
N TYR A 55 -28.71 11.08 -7.41
CA TYR A 55 -27.84 11.27 -6.26
C TYR A 55 -27.54 9.92 -5.60
N LYS A 56 -26.26 9.66 -5.31
CA LYS A 56 -25.76 8.40 -4.72
C LYS A 56 -25.28 8.55 -3.30
N GLY A 57 -25.23 9.78 -2.76
CA GLY A 57 -24.79 10.04 -1.39
C GLY A 57 -23.44 10.74 -1.30
N VAL A 58 -22.98 10.88 -0.06
CA VAL A 58 -21.65 11.39 0.29
C VAL A 58 -20.66 10.24 0.34
N TYR A 59 -19.51 10.43 -0.29
CA TYR A 59 -18.39 9.50 -0.37
C TYR A 59 -17.13 10.17 0.15
N LEU A 60 -16.15 9.35 0.52
CA LEU A 60 -14.81 9.81 0.77
C LEU A 60 -13.96 9.53 -0.49
N ILE A 61 -13.54 10.59 -1.20
CA ILE A 61 -12.56 10.49 -2.26
C ILE A 61 -11.16 10.39 -1.64
N MET A 62 -10.35 9.47 -2.15
CA MET A 62 -9.03 9.10 -1.63
C MET A 62 -8.02 9.03 -2.78
N GLU A 63 -6.80 9.51 -2.53
CA GLU A 63 -5.66 9.29 -3.44
C GLU A 63 -5.36 7.80 -3.59
N SER A 64 -5.08 7.38 -4.83
CA SER A 64 -4.62 6.01 -5.12
C SER A 64 -3.16 5.82 -4.71
N ILE A 65 -2.82 4.67 -4.14
CA ILE A 65 -1.43 4.33 -3.80
C ILE A 65 -0.75 3.79 -5.06
N LYS A 66 0.06 4.63 -5.72
CA LYS A 66 0.81 4.26 -6.93
C LYS A 66 2.06 5.12 -7.11
N GLN A 67 2.93 4.69 -8.01
CA GLN A 67 4.10 5.47 -8.40
C GLN A 67 3.67 6.72 -9.18
N GLY A 68 4.26 7.87 -8.84
CA GLY A 68 4.01 9.15 -9.51
C GLY A 68 4.51 10.33 -8.69
N SER A 69 4.78 11.45 -9.35
CA SER A 69 5.31 12.67 -8.71
C SER A 69 4.38 13.27 -7.66
N SER A 70 3.07 13.21 -7.90
CA SER A 70 2.01 13.62 -6.97
C SER A 70 1.49 12.47 -6.08
N ARG A 71 2.20 11.34 -6.06
CA ARG A 71 1.87 10.11 -5.33
C ARG A 71 3.12 9.60 -4.62
N ILE A 72 3.49 8.34 -4.84
CA ILE A 72 4.75 7.79 -4.36
C ILE A 72 5.85 8.15 -5.36
N ASN A 73 6.66 9.14 -5.00
CA ASN A 73 7.77 9.62 -5.83
C ASN A 73 9.01 8.70 -5.69
N ILE A 74 8.93 7.54 -6.32
CA ILE A 74 10.05 6.60 -6.51
C ILE A 74 10.48 6.59 -7.97
N ALA A 75 11.71 6.11 -8.22
CA ALA A 75 12.29 6.05 -9.55
C ALA A 75 11.38 5.30 -10.54
N GLU A 76 11.33 5.79 -11.78
CA GLU A 76 10.60 5.12 -12.84
C GLU A 76 11.29 3.80 -13.20
N TYR A 77 10.47 2.77 -13.42
CA TYR A 77 10.94 1.46 -13.82
C TYR A 77 11.52 1.49 -15.24
N ASP A 78 12.74 0.98 -15.36
CA ASP A 78 13.42 0.74 -16.63
C ASP A 78 13.79 -0.75 -16.72
N GLN A 79 13.22 -1.42 -17.73
CA GLN A 79 13.42 -2.85 -18.00
C GLN A 79 14.87 -3.26 -18.27
N HIS A 80 15.77 -2.31 -18.58
CA HIS A 80 17.18 -2.59 -18.77
C HIS A 80 17.91 -2.87 -17.45
N PHE A 81 17.34 -2.47 -16.31
CA PHE A 81 17.88 -2.71 -14.98
C PHE A 81 17.08 -3.76 -14.22
N VAL A 82 17.78 -4.65 -13.52
CA VAL A 82 17.14 -5.66 -12.68
C VAL A 82 16.70 -5.04 -11.35
N SER A 83 17.59 -4.25 -10.73
CA SER A 83 17.31 -3.51 -9.49
C SER A 83 16.41 -2.31 -9.77
N THR A 84 15.29 -2.23 -9.07
CA THR A 84 14.31 -1.14 -9.21
C THR A 84 13.63 -0.86 -7.88
N SER A 85 13.06 0.34 -7.74
CA SER A 85 12.04 0.60 -6.72
C SER A 85 10.76 -0.16 -7.06
N TYR A 86 10.04 -0.58 -6.01
CA TYR A 86 8.82 -1.37 -6.14
C TYR A 86 7.79 -0.99 -5.08
N ILE A 87 6.52 -1.32 -5.33
CA ILE A 87 5.41 -1.17 -4.38
C ILE A 87 4.75 -2.53 -4.25
N LEU A 88 4.64 -3.03 -3.02
CA LEU A 88 3.98 -4.29 -2.70
C LEU A 88 2.70 -4.04 -1.92
N ARG A 89 1.76 -4.97 -2.04
CA ARG A 89 0.57 -5.05 -1.18
C ARG A 89 0.57 -6.42 -0.51
N ARG A 90 0.30 -6.45 0.80
CA ARG A 90 -0.04 -7.69 1.52
C ARG A 90 -1.56 -7.82 1.60
N ASP A 91 -2.14 -8.88 1.04
CA ASP A 91 -3.58 -9.14 1.04
C ASP A 91 -3.83 -10.66 0.86
N ARG A 92 -5.07 -11.06 0.64
CA ARG A 92 -5.45 -12.39 0.16
C ARG A 92 -4.84 -12.65 -1.22
N PHE A 93 -4.75 -13.94 -1.58
CA PHE A 93 -4.29 -14.35 -2.90
C PHE A 93 -5.16 -13.73 -4.00
N ASP A 94 -4.52 -13.22 -5.04
CA ASP A 94 -5.13 -12.51 -6.16
C ASP A 94 -4.69 -13.17 -7.47
N GLU A 95 -5.60 -13.87 -8.14
CA GLU A 95 -5.31 -14.61 -9.39
C GLU A 95 -4.88 -13.68 -10.54
N ASP A 96 -5.31 -12.41 -10.50
CA ASP A 96 -4.95 -11.41 -11.50
C ASP A 96 -3.65 -10.68 -11.16
N GLY A 97 -3.20 -10.79 -9.89
CA GLY A 97 -2.00 -10.17 -9.35
C GLY A 97 -0.70 -10.83 -9.80
N ILE A 98 0.43 -10.16 -9.52
CA ILE A 98 1.77 -10.74 -9.62
C ILE A 98 2.16 -11.17 -8.22
N MET A 99 1.80 -12.40 -7.86
CA MET A 99 2.01 -12.94 -6.54
C MET A 99 3.49 -13.29 -6.36
N LEU A 100 4.09 -12.84 -5.25
CA LEU A 100 5.42 -13.24 -4.85
C LEU A 100 5.40 -14.63 -4.21
N ASN A 101 6.41 -15.44 -4.52
CA ASN A 101 6.71 -16.69 -3.83
C ASN A 101 7.92 -16.53 -2.90
N ASN A 102 7.87 -15.54 -2.02
CA ASN A 102 8.93 -15.21 -1.06
C ASN A 102 9.02 -16.20 0.13
N TYR A 103 10.10 -16.11 0.92
CA TYR A 103 10.40 -17.01 2.04
C TYR A 103 9.23 -17.21 3.01
N GLY A 104 8.58 -16.13 3.44
CA GLY A 104 7.46 -16.15 4.37
C GLY A 104 6.25 -16.96 3.86
N THR A 105 5.97 -16.84 2.56
CA THR A 105 4.94 -17.63 1.86
C THR A 105 5.36 -19.10 1.74
N GLN A 106 6.59 -19.37 1.30
CA GLN A 106 7.10 -20.75 1.16
C GLN A 106 7.15 -21.49 2.49
N ALA A 107 7.57 -20.81 3.56
CA ALA A 107 7.67 -21.37 4.91
C ALA A 107 6.33 -21.38 5.66
N GLN A 108 5.27 -20.80 5.09
CA GLN A 108 3.93 -20.69 5.71
C GLN A 108 3.94 -20.00 7.09
N ILE A 109 4.74 -18.94 7.23
CA ILE A 109 4.92 -18.19 8.49
C ILE A 109 4.31 -16.79 8.45
N THR A 110 3.69 -16.39 7.34
CA THR A 110 3.01 -15.10 7.20
C THR A 110 1.54 -15.28 6.91
N GLU A 111 0.70 -14.39 7.45
CA GLU A 111 -0.69 -14.26 7.00
C GLU A 111 -0.78 -13.45 5.70
N GLY A 112 -1.62 -13.89 4.77
CA GLY A 112 -1.74 -13.30 3.44
C GLY A 112 -0.51 -13.51 2.55
N PHE A 113 -0.56 -12.88 1.38
CA PHE A 113 0.42 -12.97 0.32
C PHE A 113 0.85 -11.57 -0.11
N LEU A 114 2.07 -11.45 -0.60
CA LEU A 114 2.55 -10.22 -1.23
C LEU A 114 2.30 -10.25 -2.73
N ASP A 115 1.78 -9.16 -3.27
CA ASP A 115 1.66 -8.95 -4.72
C ASP A 115 2.30 -7.63 -5.15
N ILE A 116 2.88 -7.62 -6.36
CA ILE A 116 3.54 -6.44 -6.92
C ILE A 116 2.49 -5.50 -7.50
N LYS A 117 2.42 -4.28 -6.97
CA LYS A 117 1.63 -3.16 -7.53
C LYS A 117 2.44 -2.25 -8.44
N TYR A 118 3.74 -2.15 -8.22
CA TYR A 118 4.68 -1.47 -9.09
C TYR A 118 6.02 -2.20 -9.10
N PRO A 119 6.66 -2.44 -10.26
CA PRO A 119 6.20 -2.11 -11.62
C PRO A 119 4.94 -2.89 -12.06
N THR A 120 4.26 -2.43 -13.12
CA THR A 120 2.99 -3.03 -13.56
C THR A 120 3.20 -4.33 -14.36
N LYS A 121 2.20 -5.22 -14.32
CA LYS A 121 2.21 -6.55 -14.99
C LYS A 121 2.58 -6.52 -16.48
N ASN A 122 2.24 -5.46 -17.19
CA ASN A 122 2.52 -5.33 -18.62
C ASN A 122 3.94 -4.83 -18.94
N LYS A 123 4.69 -4.38 -17.93
CA LYS A 123 6.03 -3.81 -18.10
C LYS A 123 7.12 -4.65 -17.43
N ILE A 124 6.82 -5.22 -16.27
CA ILE A 124 7.80 -5.92 -15.45
C ILE A 124 8.33 -7.19 -16.15
N THR A 125 9.61 -7.50 -15.94
CA THR A 125 10.24 -8.73 -16.45
C THR A 125 10.34 -9.80 -15.36
N ASP A 126 10.42 -11.07 -15.75
CA ASP A 126 10.61 -12.19 -14.81
C ASP A 126 11.89 -12.03 -13.96
N ARG A 127 12.95 -11.43 -14.53
CA ARG A 127 14.18 -11.14 -13.78
C ARG A 127 13.95 -10.11 -12.68
N THR A 128 13.14 -9.09 -12.95
CA THR A 128 12.77 -8.09 -11.94
C THR A 128 11.86 -8.70 -10.88
N ILE A 129 10.94 -9.60 -11.25
CA ILE A 129 10.11 -10.33 -10.28
C ILE A 129 11.01 -11.15 -9.34
N GLN A 130 11.93 -11.95 -9.89
CA GLN A 130 12.86 -12.74 -9.08
C GLN A 130 13.71 -11.86 -8.15
N TYR A 131 14.19 -10.71 -8.64
CA TYR A 131 14.92 -9.76 -7.80
C TYR A 131 14.11 -9.29 -6.59
N ILE A 132 12.83 -8.93 -6.79
CA ILE A 132 11.95 -8.49 -5.70
C ILE A 132 11.66 -9.65 -4.75
N GLU A 133 11.44 -10.86 -5.26
CA GLU A 133 11.25 -12.06 -4.43
C GLU A 133 12.47 -12.37 -3.56
N ASP A 134 13.67 -12.28 -4.13
CA ASP A 134 14.94 -12.53 -3.44
C ASP A 134 15.18 -11.47 -2.35
N ASP A 135 14.97 -10.19 -2.67
CA ASP A 135 15.12 -9.06 -1.75
C ASP A 135 14.17 -9.18 -0.54
N ILE A 136 12.88 -9.46 -0.79
CA ILE A 136 11.91 -9.71 0.28
C ILE A 136 12.26 -10.98 1.06
N SER A 137 12.69 -12.04 0.39
CA SER A 137 13.06 -13.29 1.07
C SER A 137 14.28 -13.12 1.98
N GLU A 138 15.26 -12.31 1.58
CA GLU A 138 16.42 -11.96 2.42
C GLU A 138 15.96 -11.21 3.67
N PHE A 139 15.13 -10.17 3.49
CA PHE A 139 14.57 -9.43 4.62
C PHE A 139 13.74 -10.32 5.56
N GLU A 140 12.88 -11.18 5.01
CA GLU A 140 12.06 -12.10 5.81
C GLU A 140 12.90 -13.10 6.62
N LYS A 141 13.99 -13.64 6.02
CA LYS A 141 14.92 -14.52 6.76
C LYS A 141 15.57 -13.81 7.94
N ILE A 142 15.82 -12.50 7.84
CA ILE A 142 16.37 -11.69 8.94
C ILE A 142 15.32 -11.54 10.06
N ILE A 143 14.12 -11.05 9.75
CA ILE A 143 13.10 -10.78 10.77
C ILE A 143 12.52 -12.04 11.41
N TYR A 144 12.55 -13.18 10.72
CA TYR A 144 12.16 -14.48 11.25
C TYR A 144 13.33 -15.32 11.78
N SER A 145 14.55 -14.77 11.82
CA SER A 145 15.70 -15.47 12.35
C SER A 145 15.57 -15.73 13.85
N LYS A 146 15.96 -16.94 14.27
CA LYS A 146 16.09 -17.30 15.68
C LYS A 146 17.41 -16.85 16.30
N ASP A 147 18.39 -16.47 15.47
CA ASP A 147 19.67 -15.92 15.93
C ASP A 147 19.48 -14.41 16.20
N PRO A 148 19.61 -13.96 17.47
CA PRO A 148 19.47 -12.55 17.81
C PRO A 148 20.44 -11.64 17.06
N ASN A 149 21.65 -12.10 16.73
CA ASN A 149 22.64 -11.29 16.02
C ASN A 149 22.19 -11.01 14.59
N VAL A 150 21.56 -11.99 13.94
CA VAL A 150 20.96 -11.82 12.62
C VAL A 150 19.71 -10.96 12.73
N PHE A 151 18.80 -11.26 13.68
CA PHE A 151 17.58 -10.48 13.84
C PHE A 151 17.86 -8.98 13.99
N LEU A 152 18.87 -8.60 14.78
CA LEU A 152 19.22 -7.20 15.03
C LEU A 152 19.67 -6.42 13.78
N THR A 153 20.03 -7.09 12.67
CA THR A 153 20.40 -6.42 11.41
C THR A 153 19.20 -5.91 10.63
N TYR A 154 17.95 -6.28 10.97
CA TYR A 154 16.72 -5.81 10.29
C TYR A 154 16.69 -4.29 10.09
N SER A 155 17.27 -3.61 11.07
CA SER A 155 17.46 -2.18 11.22
C SER A 155 18.17 -1.51 10.03
N GLU A 156 18.98 -2.28 9.29
CA GLU A 156 19.74 -1.85 8.11
C GLU A 156 18.91 -1.95 6.82
N HIS A 157 17.82 -2.73 6.83
CA HIS A 157 16.97 -3.00 5.67
C HIS A 157 15.67 -2.17 5.67
N ILE A 158 15.41 -1.39 6.72
CA ILE A 158 14.17 -0.60 6.86
C ILE A 158 14.43 0.84 7.26
N ASN A 159 13.48 1.72 6.94
CA ASN A 159 13.38 3.02 7.60
C ASN A 159 12.72 2.85 8.98
N LYS A 160 13.55 2.87 10.04
CA LYS A 160 13.10 2.74 11.43
C LYS A 160 12.03 3.77 11.82
N GLN A 161 12.17 5.02 11.37
CA GLN A 161 11.24 6.08 11.73
C GLN A 161 9.85 5.78 11.15
N SER A 162 9.78 5.44 9.87
CA SER A 162 8.50 5.07 9.22
C SER A 162 7.84 3.86 9.88
N PHE A 163 8.62 2.88 10.32
CA PHE A 163 8.09 1.73 11.05
C PHE A 163 7.50 2.12 12.41
N LEU A 164 8.21 2.94 13.19
CA LEU A 164 7.72 3.43 14.48
C LEU A 164 6.45 4.28 14.32
N ASP A 165 6.44 5.17 13.33
CA ASP A 165 5.29 6.03 13.03
C ASP A 165 4.06 5.19 12.67
N TYR A 166 4.23 4.18 11.81
CA TYR A 166 3.17 3.25 11.44
C TYR A 166 2.65 2.47 12.66
N PHE A 167 3.54 1.96 13.51
CA PHE A 167 3.17 1.22 14.71
C PHE A 167 2.35 2.10 15.67
N ILE A 168 2.81 3.32 15.96
CA ILE A 168 2.12 4.25 16.86
C ILE A 168 0.73 4.61 16.35
N ILE A 169 0.59 4.86 15.04
CA ILE A 169 -0.70 5.19 14.43
C ILE A 169 -1.68 4.02 14.55
N ASN A 170 -1.24 2.79 14.28
CA ASN A 170 -2.11 1.62 14.41
C ASN A 170 -2.57 1.38 15.85
N GLU A 171 -1.67 1.53 16.83
CA GLU A 171 -2.03 1.43 18.25
C GLU A 171 -3.01 2.54 18.67
N PHE A 172 -2.76 3.79 18.23
CA PHE A 172 -3.63 4.92 18.55
C PHE A 172 -5.06 4.75 18.02
N PHE A 173 -5.21 4.17 16.82
CA PHE A 173 -6.52 3.90 16.22
C PHE A 173 -7.09 2.52 16.56
N ALA A 174 -6.40 1.71 17.37
CA ALA A 174 -6.77 0.33 17.70
C ALA A 174 -7.03 -0.50 16.43
N ASN A 175 -6.19 -0.31 15.40
CA ASN A 175 -6.30 -0.99 14.12
C ASN A 175 -5.56 -2.33 14.15
N TYR A 176 -6.19 -3.34 14.73
CA TYR A 176 -5.58 -4.67 14.97
C TYR A 176 -5.66 -5.64 13.79
N ARG A 177 -6.16 -5.21 12.63
CA ARG A 177 -6.18 -6.00 11.38
C ARG A 177 -5.55 -5.17 10.25
N GLY A 178 -4.26 -4.90 10.42
CA GLY A 178 -3.40 -4.28 9.41
C GLY A 178 -2.71 -5.31 8.54
#